data_AF-A0A0C3B7C7-F1
#
_entry.id   AF-A0A0C3B7C7-F1
#
_cell.length_a   1.000
_cell.length_b   1.000
_cell.length_c   1.000
_cell.angle_alpha   90.00
_cell.angle_beta   90.00
_cell.angle_gamma   90.00
#
_symmetry.space_group_name_H-M   'P 1'
#
loop_
_entity.id
_entity.type
_entity.pdbx_description
1 polymer ?
#
loop_
_entity_poly.entity_id
_entity_poly.type
_entity_poly.pdbx_seq_one_letter_code
_entity_poly.pdbx_strand_id
1 'polypeptide(L)'
;MNTVNASTGFSGLQLHLGRSPRVIPPIIPCELPVDASGAIETAKSIINRLADDVADARDNLLLSKITQSHYANASCSPDPQFKCGDMVMLSMAN
;
A
#
# COMPACT_ATOMS: atom_id res chain seq x y z
N MET A 1 4.27 10.16 -17.50
CA MET A 1 3.84 9.37 -16.32
C MET A 1 4.98 9.04 -15.35
N ASN A 2 6.09 9.79 -15.39
CA ASN A 2 7.27 9.57 -14.53
C ASN A 2 7.46 10.69 -13.48
N THR A 3 6.42 11.50 -13.30
CA THR A 3 6.35 12.57 -12.30
C THR A 3 5.76 12.01 -11.02
N VAL A 4 6.44 12.27 -9.90
CA VAL A 4 5.95 11.91 -8.57
C VAL A 4 4.82 12.86 -8.20
N ASN A 5 3.69 12.32 -7.77
CA ASN A 5 2.59 13.14 -7.31
C ASN A 5 2.93 13.71 -5.92
N ALA A 6 2.80 15.03 -5.75
CA ALA A 6 3.17 15.72 -4.51
C ALA A 6 2.32 15.32 -3.29
N SER A 7 1.06 14.89 -3.49
CA SER A 7 0.17 14.52 -2.38
C SER A 7 0.28 13.06 -1.97
N THR A 8 0.63 12.16 -2.90
CA THR A 8 0.74 10.73 -2.61
C THR A 8 2.17 10.22 -2.53
N GLY A 9 3.16 10.99 -3.01
CA GLY A 9 4.57 10.58 -3.02
C GLY A 9 4.91 9.46 -4.00
N PHE A 10 3.94 9.00 -4.81
CA PHE A 10 4.13 7.91 -5.77
C PHE A 10 4.02 8.40 -7.21
N SER A 11 4.75 7.74 -8.13
CA SER A 11 4.55 7.95 -9.56
C SER A 11 3.37 7.11 -10.07
N GLY A 12 2.72 7.55 -11.15
CA GLY A 12 1.64 6.78 -11.78
C GLY A 12 2.08 5.38 -12.22
N LEU A 13 3.34 5.21 -12.61
CA LEU A 13 3.91 3.90 -12.92
C LEU A 13 4.01 3.00 -11.69
N GLN A 14 4.37 3.57 -10.54
CA GLN A 14 4.51 2.83 -9.29
C GLN A 14 3.17 2.38 -8.73
N LEU A 15 2.11 3.17 -8.91
CA LEU A 15 0.74 2.77 -8.57
C LEU A 15 0.21 1.69 -9.51
N HIS A 16 0.57 1.72 -10.80
CA HIS A 16 0.07 0.76 -11.78
C HIS A 16 0.81 -0.58 -11.73
N LEU A 17 2.14 -0.58 -11.55
CA LEU A 17 2.97 -1.78 -11.54
C LEU A 17 3.33 -2.27 -10.12
N GLY A 18 2.97 -1.53 -9.07
CA GLY A 18 3.37 -1.82 -7.68
C GLY A 18 4.87 -1.63 -7.40
N ARG A 19 5.64 -1.10 -8.36
CA ARG A 19 7.09 -0.88 -8.24
C ARG A 19 7.54 0.31 -9.07
N SER A 20 8.57 1.00 -8.62
CA SER A 20 9.16 2.10 -9.38
C SER A 20 9.89 1.56 -10.62
N PRO A 21 9.82 2.27 -11.77
CA PRO A 21 10.59 1.91 -12.94
C PRO A 21 12.08 1.99 -12.62
N ARG A 22 12.82 0.92 -12.89
CA ARG A 22 14.29 0.90 -12.80
C ARG A 22 14.85 0.64 -14.18
N VAL A 23 15.99 1.27 -14.49
CA VAL A 23 16.74 0.95 -15.70
C VAL A 23 17.15 -0.51 -15.62
N ILE A 24 16.75 -1.31 -16.61
CA ILE A 24 17.16 -2.71 -16.71
C ILE A 24 18.67 -2.71 -17.00
N PRO A 25 19.49 -3.36 -16.16
CA PRO A 25 20.92 -3.49 -16.45
C PRO A 25 21.14 -4.20 -17.79
N PRO A 26 22.24 -3.91 -18.51
CA PRO A 26 22.54 -4.55 -19.78
C PRO A 26 22.47 -6.09 -19.68
N ILE A 27 21.73 -6.72 -20.57
CA ILE A 27 21.63 -8.20 -20.68
C ILE A 27 22.83 -8.72 -21.48
N ILE A 28 24.02 -8.44 -20.96
CA ILE A 28 25.28 -8.96 -21.48
C ILE A 28 25.66 -10.14 -20.58
N PRO A 29 26.24 -11.24 -21.09
CA PRO A 29 26.82 -12.27 -20.24
C PRO A 29 27.84 -11.63 -19.31
N CYS A 30 27.44 -11.42 -18.06
CA CYS A 30 28.27 -10.85 -17.03
C CYS A 30 29.02 -12.02 -16.42
N GLU A 31 30.25 -12.25 -16.85
CA GLU A 31 31.17 -13.03 -16.02
C GLU A 31 31.28 -12.26 -14.70
N LEU A 32 30.64 -12.78 -13.66
CA LEU A 32 30.68 -12.20 -12.32
C LEU A 32 32.15 -11.97 -11.97
N PRO A 33 32.57 -10.73 -11.64
CA PRO A 33 33.91 -10.52 -11.15
C PRO A 33 34.10 -11.41 -9.93
N VAL A 34 35.26 -12.07 -9.82
CA VAL A 34 35.58 -13.02 -8.75
C VAL A 34 35.39 -12.41 -7.35
N ASP A 35 35.39 -11.08 -7.24
CA ASP A 35 35.13 -10.30 -6.02
C ASP A 35 33.67 -9.79 -5.87
N ALA A 36 32.67 -10.63 -6.16
CA ALA A 36 31.24 -10.29 -5.99
C ALA A 36 30.75 -10.21 -4.53
N SER A 37 31.63 -10.42 -3.54
CA SER A 37 31.28 -10.45 -2.11
C SER A 37 30.49 -9.22 -1.65
N GLY A 38 30.90 -8.01 -2.05
CA GLY A 38 30.20 -6.77 -1.70
C GLY A 38 28.80 -6.63 -2.32
N ALA A 39 28.61 -7.15 -3.53
CA ALA A 39 27.31 -7.11 -4.22
C ALA A 39 26.30 -8.08 -3.57
N ILE A 40 26.78 -9.25 -3.11
CA ILE A 40 25.95 -10.24 -2.41
C ILE A 40 25.45 -9.68 -1.07
N GLU A 41 26.32 -9.05 -0.28
CA GLU A 41 25.92 -8.45 1.00
C GLU A 41 24.96 -7.26 0.82
N THR A 42 25.17 -6.46 -0.23
CA THR A 42 24.24 -5.39 -0.59
C THR A 42 22.87 -5.96 -0.99
N ALA A 43 22.82 -7.02 -1.79
CA ALA A 43 21.57 -7.66 -2.18
C ALA A 43 20.81 -8.24 -0.97
N LYS A 44 21.51 -8.91 -0.05
CA LYS A 44 20.92 -9.40 1.21
C LYS A 44 20.36 -8.26 2.06
N SER A 45 21.12 -7.18 2.21
CA SER A 45 20.66 -5.99 2.95
C SER A 45 19.38 -5.41 2.36
N ILE A 46 19.29 -5.31 1.02
CA ILE A 46 18.09 -4.83 0.33
C ILE A 46 16.89 -5.76 0.56
N ILE A 47 17.10 -7.08 0.47
CA ILE A 47 16.03 -8.07 0.69
C ILE A 47 15.51 -7.98 2.12
N ASN A 48 16.41 -7.90 3.11
CA ASN A 48 16.01 -7.78 4.51
C ASN A 48 15.24 -6.49 4.77
N ARG A 49 15.71 -5.35 4.24
CA ARG A 49 14.98 -4.07 4.34
C ARG A 49 13.60 -4.13 3.71
N LEU A 50 13.46 -4.83 2.58
CA LEU A 50 12.14 -5.00 1.95
C LEU A 50 11.20 -5.82 2.84
N ALA A 51 11.71 -6.81 3.56
CA ALA A 51 10.90 -7.59 4.51
C ALA A 51 10.45 -6.71 5.70
N ASP A 52 11.35 -5.87 6.21
CA ASP A 52 11.04 -4.90 7.28
C ASP A 52 9.99 -3.88 6.80
N ASP A 53 10.17 -3.29 5.61
CA ASP A 53 9.21 -2.34 5.01
C ASP A 53 7.81 -2.97 4.85
N VAL A 54 7.73 -4.26 4.50
CA VAL A 54 6.46 -4.99 4.40
C VAL A 54 5.82 -5.23 5.76
N ALA A 55 6.62 -5.52 6.80
CA ALA A 55 6.11 -5.66 8.16
C ALA A 55 5.54 -4.32 8.66
N ASP A 56 6.28 -3.23 8.50
CA ASP A 56 5.84 -1.88 8.89
C ASP A 56 4.57 -1.45 8.15
N ALA A 57 4.47 -1.75 6.85
CA ALA A 57 3.27 -1.46 6.07
C ALA A 57 2.04 -2.21 6.59
N ARG A 58 2.20 -3.46 7.05
CA ARG A 58 1.11 -4.27 7.63
C ARG A 58 0.65 -3.73 8.97
N ASP A 59 1.59 -3.35 9.84
CA ASP A 59 1.29 -2.78 11.15
C ASP A 59 0.58 -1.43 11.02
N ASN A 60 1.04 -0.57 10.11
CA ASN A 60 0.39 0.70 9.81
C ASN A 60 -1.02 0.51 9.24
N LEU A 61 -1.23 -0.49 8.37
CA LEU A 61 -2.56 -0.82 7.86
C LEU A 61 -3.49 -1.30 8.98
N LEU A 62 -2.99 -2.12 9.90
CA LEU A 62 -3.77 -2.61 11.04
C LEU A 62 -4.15 -1.46 11.97
N LEU A 63 -3.21 -0.58 12.31
CA LEU A 63 -3.48 0.63 13.09
C LEU A 63 -4.53 1.51 12.41
N SER A 64 -4.38 1.75 11.11
CA SER A 64 -5.33 2.57 10.34
C SER A 64 -6.75 1.97 10.34
N LYS A 65 -6.88 0.64 10.27
CA LYS A 65 -8.19 -0.01 10.36
C LYS A 65 -8.81 0.14 11.75
N ILE A 66 -8.01 -0.03 12.80
CA ILE A 66 -8.48 0.14 14.18
C ILE A 66 -8.98 1.57 14.41
N THR A 67 -8.20 2.57 13.96
CA THR A 67 -8.61 3.98 14.11
C THR A 67 -9.86 4.28 13.28
N GLN A 68 -9.93 3.81 12.03
CA GLN A 68 -11.14 3.95 11.21
C GLN A 68 -12.36 3.33 11.89
N SER A 69 -12.27 2.09 12.39
CA SER A 69 -13.38 1.45 13.11
C SER A 69 -13.76 2.21 14.38
N HIS A 70 -12.79 2.69 15.16
CA HIS A 70 -13.04 3.47 16.36
C HIS A 70 -13.81 4.77 16.05
N TYR A 71 -13.36 5.54 15.06
CA TYR A 71 -14.02 6.79 14.69
C TYR A 71 -15.35 6.58 13.95
N ALA A 72 -15.48 5.55 13.12
CA ALA A 72 -16.75 5.19 12.48
C ALA A 72 -17.81 4.83 13.53
N ASN A 73 -17.42 4.09 14.58
CA ASN A 73 -18.31 3.75 15.68
C ASN A 73 -18.62 4.95 16.58
N ALA A 74 -17.70 5.93 16.69
CA ALA A 74 -17.92 7.13 17.49
C ALA A 74 -19.03 8.04 16.93
N SER A 75 -19.25 8.02 15.62
CA SER A 75 -20.32 8.78 14.95
C SER A 75 -21.47 7.91 14.46
N CYS A 76 -21.79 6.81 15.18
CA CYS A 76 -23.00 6.05 14.87
C CYS A 76 -24.23 6.98 14.99
N SER A 77 -24.98 7.10 13.89
CA SER A 77 -26.31 7.72 13.97
C SER A 77 -27.16 6.90 14.95
N PRO A 78 -28.10 7.54 15.68
CA PRO A 78 -29.02 6.82 16.54
C PRO A 78 -29.66 5.68 15.76
N ASP A 79 -29.63 4.46 16.30
CA ASP A 79 -30.25 3.32 15.66
C ASP A 79 -31.76 3.57 15.55
N PRO A 80 -32.32 3.73 14.34
CA PRO A 80 -33.73 4.05 14.20
C PRO A 80 -34.58 2.85 14.65
N GLN A 81 -35.31 3.02 15.74
CA GLN A 81 -36.25 2.01 16.22
C GLN A 81 -37.50 1.99 15.33
N PHE A 82 -37.49 1.16 14.29
CA PHE A 82 -38.67 0.93 13.46
C PHE A 82 -39.70 0.06 14.17
N LYS A 83 -40.97 0.42 14.05
CA LYS A 83 -42.12 -0.37 14.52
C LYS A 83 -42.83 -1.02 13.34
N CYS A 84 -43.56 -2.09 13.60
CA CYS A 84 -44.42 -2.71 12.59
C CYS A 84 -45.43 -1.68 12.06
N GLY A 85 -45.34 -1.37 10.76
CA GLY A 85 -46.17 -0.36 10.09
C GLY A 85 -45.42 0.91 9.65
N ASP A 86 -44.17 1.10 10.07
CA ASP A 86 -43.36 2.23 9.63
C ASP A 86 -42.99 2.09 8.14
N MET A 87 -43.07 3.21 7.41
CA MET A 87 -42.66 3.29 6.01
C MET A 87 -41.27 3.92 5.91
N VAL A 88 -40.35 3.26 5.22
CA VAL A 88 -39.00 3.77 4.94
C VAL A 88 -38.89 4.21 3.49
N MET A 89 -38.25 5.37 3.27
CA MET A 89 -38.05 5.89 1.92
C MET A 89 -36.89 5.14 1.25
N LEU A 90 -37.19 4.40 0.19
CA LEU A 90 -36.21 3.76 -0.68
C LEU A 90 -35.92 4.67 -1.89
N SER A 91 -34.70 5.19 -1.99
CA SER A 91 -34.20 5.85 -3.19
C SER A 91 -33.29 4.91 -3.96
N MET A 92 -33.54 4.72 -5.25
CA MET A 92 -32.69 3.95 -6.17
C MET A 92 -31.92 4.84 -7.16
N ALA A 93 -31.82 6.14 -6.88
CA ALA A 93 -31.05 7.06 -7.72
C ALA A 93 -29.55 6.94 -7.37
N ASN A 94 -28.73 6.66 -8.38
CA ASN A 94 -27.26 6.76 -8.33
C ASN A 94 -26.79 8.19 -8.58
#